data_AF-A0A379T6E7-F1
#
_entry.id   AF-A0A379T6E7-F1
#
_cell.length_a   1.000
_cell.length_b   1.000
_cell.length_c   1.000
_cell.angle_alpha   90.00
_cell.angle_beta   90.00
_cell.angle_gamma   90.00
#
_symmetry.space_group_name_H-M   'P 1'
#
loop_
_entity.id
_entity.type
_entity.pdbx_description
1 polymer ?
#
loop_
_entity_poly.entity_id
_entity_poly.type
_entity_poly.pdbx_seq_one_letter_code
_entity_poly.pdbx_strand_id
1 'polypeptide(L)'
;MNRFIIADASKCIGCRTCEVACVVSHQENQDCASLTPETFLPRIHVIKGVNVSTATLCRQCEDAPCANVCPNGAISRDKGFVHVMQERCIGCKTCVVACPYGAMEVVVRPVVRNSGAGPERACRKSRSQQVRSMPPP
;
A
#
# COMPACT_ATOMS: atom_id res chain seq x y z
N MET A 1 -10.79 14.76 -16.68
CA MET A 1 -10.38 13.51 -17.35
C MET A 1 -9.38 12.79 -16.45
N ASN A 2 -9.70 11.59 -15.97
CA ASN A 2 -8.80 10.85 -15.09
C ASN A 2 -7.64 10.25 -15.87
N ARG A 3 -6.42 10.40 -15.34
CA ARG A 3 -5.23 9.74 -15.89
C ARG A 3 -5.11 8.38 -15.25
N PHE A 4 -5.13 7.34 -16.07
CA PHE A 4 -4.93 5.97 -15.61
C PHE A 4 -3.89 5.27 -16.47
N ILE A 5 -3.26 4.24 -15.90
CA ILE A 5 -2.26 3.42 -16.55
C ILE A 5 -2.84 2.01 -16.66
N ILE A 6 -2.69 1.38 -17.83
CA ILE A 6 -3.10 0.00 -18.07
C ILE A 6 -1.89 -0.78 -18.56
N ALA A 7 -1.68 -1.96 -17.97
CA ALA A 7 -0.70 -2.92 -18.46
C ALA A 7 -1.25 -3.67 -19.68
N ASP A 8 -0.50 -3.64 -20.78
CA ASP A 8 -0.80 -4.45 -21.97
C ASP A 8 -0.30 -5.89 -21.74
N ALA A 9 -1.23 -6.81 -21.55
CA ALA A 9 -0.93 -8.22 -21.29
C ALA A 9 -0.25 -8.92 -22.48
N SER A 10 -0.41 -8.41 -23.72
CA SER A 10 0.21 -9.01 -24.91
C SER A 10 1.72 -8.74 -24.97
N LYS A 11 2.18 -7.67 -24.32
CA LYS A 11 3.60 -7.24 -24.28
C LYS A 11 4.27 -7.52 -22.95
N CYS A 12 3.51 -7.84 -21.92
CA CYS A 12 4.06 -8.12 -20.61
C CYS A 12 4.75 -9.50 -20.63
N ILE A 13 6.03 -9.52 -20.24
CA ILE A 13 6.84 -10.74 -20.08
C ILE A 13 7.01 -11.15 -18.62
N GLY A 14 6.37 -10.42 -17.69
CA GLY A 14 6.44 -10.70 -16.27
C GLY A 14 7.81 -10.47 -15.63
N CYS A 15 8.60 -9.51 -16.12
CA CYS A 15 9.96 -9.23 -15.63
C CYS A 15 10.03 -8.55 -14.25
N ARG A 16 8.88 -8.09 -13.71
CA ARG A 16 8.78 -7.40 -12.39
C ARG A 16 9.53 -6.07 -12.26
N THR A 17 10.14 -5.56 -13.33
CA THR A 17 10.81 -4.25 -13.33
C THR A 17 9.86 -3.11 -12.95
N CYS A 18 8.58 -3.21 -13.30
CA CYS A 18 7.56 -2.24 -12.90
C CYS A 18 7.26 -2.23 -11.39
N GLU A 19 7.44 -3.36 -10.70
CA GLU A 19 7.32 -3.42 -9.24
C GLU A 19 8.48 -2.65 -8.59
N VAL A 20 9.71 -2.92 -9.03
CA VAL A 20 10.92 -2.22 -8.57
C VAL A 20 10.81 -0.72 -8.82
N ALA A 21 10.46 -0.31 -10.05
CA ALA A 21 10.30 1.08 -10.41
C ALA A 21 9.24 1.78 -9.54
N CYS A 22 8.13 1.08 -9.22
CA CYS A 22 7.10 1.61 -8.35
C CYS A 22 7.63 1.88 -6.94
N VAL A 23 8.32 0.92 -6.33
CA VAL A 23 8.90 1.10 -4.98
C VAL A 23 9.90 2.25 -4.98
N VAL A 24 10.86 2.23 -5.90
CA VAL A 24 11.91 3.25 -6.00
C VAL A 24 11.31 4.65 -6.18
N SER A 25 10.30 4.81 -7.04
CA SER A 25 9.64 6.11 -7.25
C SER A 25 8.91 6.66 -6.01
N HIS A 26 8.59 5.81 -5.05
CA HIS A 26 7.84 6.14 -3.83
C HIS A 26 8.69 6.08 -2.55
N GLN A 27 10.01 6.00 -2.69
CA GLN A 27 10.97 6.18 -1.61
C GLN A 27 11.57 7.58 -1.64
N GLU A 28 11.99 8.09 -0.48
CA GLU A 28 12.56 9.45 -0.37
C GLU A 28 13.83 9.61 -1.22
N ASN A 29 14.74 8.64 -1.16
CA ASN A 29 16.04 8.73 -1.85
C ASN A 29 16.01 8.23 -3.30
N GLN A 30 14.90 7.63 -3.75
CA GLN A 30 14.74 7.05 -5.08
C GLN A 30 15.92 6.19 -5.53
N ASP A 31 16.55 5.49 -4.58
CA ASP A 31 17.74 4.68 -4.80
C ASP A 31 17.41 3.19 -4.73
N CYS A 32 17.65 2.48 -5.82
CA CYS A 32 17.43 1.05 -5.92
C CYS A 32 18.38 0.21 -5.04
N ALA A 33 19.56 0.73 -4.67
CA ALA A 33 20.50 0.02 -3.80
C ALA A 33 20.03 -0.01 -2.33
N SER A 34 19.17 0.92 -1.94
CA SER A 34 18.63 1.03 -0.57
C SER A 34 17.44 0.10 -0.28
N LEU A 35 17.00 -0.68 -1.27
CA LEU A 35 15.85 -1.57 -1.14
C LEU A 35 16.13 -2.75 -0.20
N THR A 36 15.24 -2.95 0.76
CA THR A 36 15.21 -4.14 1.62
C THR A 36 13.90 -4.90 1.44
N PRO A 37 13.83 -6.19 1.79
CA PRO A 37 12.57 -6.94 1.74
C PRO A 37 11.42 -6.28 2.51
N GLU A 38 11.71 -5.60 3.62
CA GLU A 38 10.71 -4.92 4.47
C GLU A 38 10.19 -3.62 3.85
N THR A 39 10.99 -3.00 2.98
CA THR A 39 10.67 -1.73 2.30
C THR A 39 10.18 -1.94 0.87
N PHE A 40 10.25 -3.17 0.36
CA PHE A 40 9.76 -3.58 -0.95
C PHE A 40 8.23 -3.77 -0.94
N LEU A 41 7.50 -2.65 -0.95
CA LEU A 41 6.04 -2.61 -0.93
C LEU A 41 5.50 -1.92 -2.21
N PRO A 42 5.56 -2.61 -3.37
CA PRO A 42 5.11 -2.05 -4.63
C PRO A 42 3.60 -1.83 -4.62
N ARG A 43 3.12 -0.81 -5.34
CA ARG A 43 1.69 -0.58 -5.59
C ARG A 43 1.22 -1.18 -6.92
N ILE A 44 2.14 -1.81 -7.65
CA ILE A 44 1.93 -2.51 -8.92
C ILE A 44 2.38 -3.95 -8.67
N HIS A 45 1.53 -4.92 -8.98
CA HIS A 45 1.82 -6.35 -8.80
C HIS A 45 1.76 -7.09 -10.12
N VAL A 46 2.84 -7.76 -10.48
CA VAL A 46 2.91 -8.61 -11.66
C VAL A 46 2.30 -9.97 -11.33
N ILE A 47 1.28 -10.31 -12.12
CA ILE A 47 0.67 -11.64 -12.15
C ILE A 47 1.28 -12.37 -13.33
N LYS A 48 2.06 -13.42 -13.05
CA LYS A 48 2.66 -14.28 -14.07
C LYS A 48 1.94 -15.62 -14.09
N GLY A 49 1.11 -15.84 -15.11
CA GLY A 49 0.53 -17.14 -15.41
C GLY A 49 1.41 -17.95 -16.35
N VAL A 50 0.91 -19.14 -16.74
CA VAL A 50 1.60 -20.04 -17.68
C VAL A 50 1.65 -19.44 -19.09
N ASN A 51 0.54 -18.89 -19.57
CA ASN A 51 0.38 -18.39 -20.94
C ASN A 51 0.22 -16.87 -21.04
N VAL A 52 -0.12 -16.20 -19.93
CA VAL A 52 -0.39 -14.77 -19.90
C VAL A 52 0.28 -14.18 -18.67
N SER A 53 0.96 -13.05 -18.85
CA SER A 53 1.42 -12.23 -17.75
C SER A 53 0.86 -10.83 -17.88
N THR A 54 0.61 -10.18 -16.75
CA THR A 54 0.11 -8.80 -16.71
C THR A 54 0.48 -8.16 -15.38
N ALA A 55 0.22 -6.87 -15.25
CA ALA A 55 0.39 -6.15 -13.99
C ALA A 55 -0.93 -5.54 -13.52
N THR A 56 -1.25 -5.80 -12.27
CA THR A 56 -2.38 -5.21 -11.55
C THR A 56 -1.92 -3.95 -10.85
N LEU A 57 -2.65 -2.86 -11.02
CA LEU A 57 -2.36 -1.55 -10.45
C LEU A 57 -3.66 -0.76 -10.25
N CYS A 58 -3.58 0.27 -9.42
CA CYS A 58 -4.71 1.18 -9.21
C CYS A 58 -5.08 1.89 -10.52
N ARG A 59 -6.36 1.77 -10.93
CA ARG A 59 -6.87 2.40 -12.16
C ARG A 59 -7.37 3.83 -11.97
N GLN A 60 -7.23 4.43 -10.79
CA GLN A 60 -7.64 5.81 -10.54
C GLN A 60 -9.12 6.07 -10.93
N CYS A 61 -9.98 5.10 -10.58
CA CYS A 61 -11.41 5.06 -10.95
C CYS A 61 -12.13 6.36 -10.57
N GLU A 62 -12.99 6.87 -11.45
CA GLU A 62 -13.74 8.12 -11.25
C GLU A 62 -14.56 8.12 -9.97
N ASP A 63 -15.47 7.15 -9.82
CA ASP A 63 -16.33 7.00 -8.64
C ASP A 63 -15.59 6.45 -7.41
N ALA A 64 -14.33 6.02 -7.57
CA ALA A 64 -13.45 5.50 -6.52
C ALA A 64 -14.20 4.66 -5.45
N PRO A 65 -14.73 3.47 -5.78
CA PRO A 65 -15.53 2.67 -4.84
C PRO A 65 -14.77 2.36 -3.54
N CYS A 66 -13.44 2.26 -3.60
CA CYS A 66 -12.58 2.12 -2.42
C CYS A 66 -12.67 3.31 -1.44
N ALA A 67 -12.87 4.53 -1.93
CA ALA A 67 -13.06 5.72 -1.10
C ALA A 67 -14.45 5.73 -0.45
N ASN A 68 -15.49 5.40 -1.21
CA ASN A 68 -16.88 5.41 -0.74
C ASN A 68 -17.13 4.43 0.41
N VAL A 69 -16.38 3.33 0.47
CA VAL A 69 -16.51 2.33 1.55
C VAL A 69 -15.57 2.56 2.73
N CYS A 70 -14.73 3.60 2.71
CA CYS A 70 -13.74 3.83 3.76
C CYS A 70 -14.38 4.53 4.97
N PRO A 71 -14.56 3.86 6.12
CA PRO A 71 -15.28 4.45 7.26
C PRO A 71 -14.52 5.60 7.94
N ASN A 72 -13.19 5.63 7.81
CA ASN A 72 -12.35 6.67 8.41
C ASN A 72 -11.95 7.79 7.42
N GLY A 73 -12.46 7.77 6.18
CA GLY A 73 -12.07 8.74 5.16
C GLY A 73 -10.56 8.77 4.92
N ALA A 74 -9.90 7.61 4.99
CA ALA A 74 -8.46 7.48 4.76
C ALA A 74 -8.12 7.52 3.26
N ILE A 75 -9.10 7.29 2.39
CA ILE A 75 -8.93 7.33 0.94
C ILE A 75 -9.72 8.52 0.44
N SER A 76 -9.06 9.44 -0.27
CA SER A 76 -9.69 10.63 -0.82
C SER A 76 -9.18 10.90 -2.22
N ARG A 77 -9.97 11.66 -2.97
CA ARG A 77 -9.60 12.16 -4.29
C ARG A 77 -9.14 13.60 -4.12
N ASP A 78 -7.88 13.87 -4.49
CA ASP A 78 -7.30 15.22 -4.50
C ASP A 78 -6.62 15.45 -5.85
N LYS A 79 -6.72 16.67 -6.39
CA LYS A 79 -6.05 17.10 -7.64
C LYS A 79 -6.20 16.11 -8.82
N GLY A 80 -7.32 15.41 -8.90
CA GLY A 80 -7.63 14.47 -9.98
C GLY A 80 -7.07 13.04 -9.82
N PHE A 81 -6.51 12.69 -8.66
CA PHE A 81 -6.06 11.33 -8.34
C PHE A 81 -6.57 10.88 -6.96
N VAL A 82 -6.76 9.57 -6.81
CA VAL A 82 -7.12 8.89 -5.57
C VAL A 82 -5.84 8.61 -4.78
N HIS A 83 -5.79 9.11 -3.56
CA HIS A 83 -4.67 8.96 -2.63
C HIS A 83 -5.13 8.30 -1.32
N VAL A 84 -4.20 7.60 -0.65
CA VAL A 84 -4.43 6.91 0.62
C VAL A 84 -3.60 7.60 1.71
N MET A 85 -4.27 8.21 2.67
CA MET A 85 -3.68 8.75 3.90
C MET A 85 -3.47 7.62 4.90
N GLN A 86 -2.26 7.08 4.93
CA GLN A 86 -1.93 5.91 5.74
C GLN A 86 -2.11 6.18 7.24
N GLU A 87 -2.00 7.43 7.68
CA GLU A 87 -2.13 7.86 9.09
C GLU A 87 -3.56 7.65 9.63
N ARG A 88 -4.56 7.73 8.74
CA ARG A 88 -5.99 7.56 9.04
C ARG A 88 -6.48 6.12 8.85
N CYS A 89 -5.69 5.27 8.21
CA CYS A 89 -6.08 3.89 7.94
C CYS A 89 -6.05 3.04 9.22
N ILE A 90 -7.17 2.37 9.53
CA ILE A 90 -7.27 1.41 10.65
C ILE A 90 -7.10 -0.05 10.22
N GLY A 91 -6.91 -0.31 8.92
CA GLY A 91 -6.74 -1.67 8.40
C GLY A 91 -8.03 -2.51 8.40
N CYS A 92 -9.22 -1.88 8.25
CA CYS A 92 -10.51 -2.57 8.20
C CYS A 92 -10.72 -3.43 6.94
N LYS A 93 -9.87 -3.28 5.91
CA LYS A 93 -9.88 -4.06 4.65
C LYS A 93 -11.12 -3.89 3.75
N THR A 94 -12.08 -3.04 4.09
CA THR A 94 -13.27 -2.81 3.23
C THR A 94 -12.89 -2.34 1.83
N CYS A 95 -11.87 -1.48 1.71
CA CYS A 95 -11.37 -1.01 0.42
C CYS A 95 -10.74 -2.11 -0.45
N VAL A 96 -10.23 -3.18 0.15
CA VAL A 96 -9.68 -4.34 -0.58
C VAL A 96 -10.81 -5.07 -1.29
N VAL A 97 -11.90 -5.34 -0.59
CA VAL A 97 -13.09 -6.02 -1.13
C VAL A 97 -13.81 -5.16 -2.17
N ALA A 98 -13.88 -3.85 -1.95
CA ALA A 98 -14.56 -2.94 -2.86
C ALA A 98 -13.79 -2.64 -4.15
N CYS A 99 -12.50 -3.01 -4.25
CA CYS A 99 -11.71 -2.74 -5.44
C CYS A 99 -11.99 -3.80 -6.52
N PRO A 100 -12.64 -3.46 -7.65
CA PRO A 100 -12.97 -4.44 -8.69
C PRO A 100 -11.73 -4.99 -9.42
N TYR A 101 -10.60 -4.31 -9.29
CA TYR A 101 -9.34 -4.67 -9.94
C TYR A 101 -8.35 -5.37 -9.01
N GLY A 102 -8.67 -5.53 -7.72
CA GLY A 102 -7.77 -6.14 -6.75
C GLY A 102 -6.47 -5.36 -6.52
N ALA A 103 -6.47 -4.04 -6.75
CA ALA A 103 -5.27 -3.19 -6.63
C ALA A 103 -5.00 -2.68 -5.20
N MET A 104 -5.90 -2.96 -4.25
CA MET A 104 -5.81 -2.48 -2.87
C MET A 104 -5.25 -3.58 -1.97
N GLU A 105 -4.22 -3.26 -1.18
CA GLU A 105 -3.64 -4.14 -0.18
C GLU A 105 -3.49 -3.41 1.16
N VAL A 106 -3.59 -4.13 2.28
CA VAL A 106 -3.29 -3.59 3.60
C VAL A 106 -1.87 -3.99 4.00
N VAL A 107 -0.98 -3.01 4.02
CA VAL A 107 0.39 -3.17 4.48
C VAL A 107 0.53 -2.83 5.97
N VAL A 108 1.43 -3.53 6.66
CA VAL A 108 1.77 -3.24 8.05
C VAL A 108 3.07 -2.45 8.07
N ARG A 109 2.98 -1.13 8.14
CA ARG A 109 4.12 -0.24 8.37
C ARG A 109 3.95 0.54 9.67
N PRO A 110 5.02 0.81 10.42
CA PRO A 110 5.00 1.85 11.44
C PRO A 110 4.79 3.20 10.74
N VAL A 111 3.63 3.82 10.94
CA VAL A 111 3.37 5.18 10.47
C VAL A 111 3.85 6.13 11.55
N VAL A 112 4.89 6.92 11.26
CA VAL A 112 5.30 8.02 12.14
C VAL A 112 4.25 9.13 11.98
N ARG A 113 3.39 9.28 12.99
CA ARG A 113 2.45 10.41 13.02
C ARG A 113 3.23 11.65 13.44
N ASN A 114 3.70 12.43 12.47
CA ASN A 114 4.20 13.78 12.75
C ASN A 114 3.02 14.67 13.16
N SER A 115 2.64 14.52 14.42
CA SER A 115 1.69 15.40 15.09
C SER A 115 2.47 16.66 15.41
N GLY A 116 2.28 17.72 14.63
CA GLY A 116 2.75 19.03 15.02
C GLY A 116 2.22 19.35 16.43
N ALA A 117 3.14 19.57 17.37
CA ALA A 117 2.95 20.04 18.75
C ALA A 117 2.17 19.13 19.73
N GLY A 118 2.91 18.42 20.59
CA GLY A 118 2.42 17.82 21.85
C GLY A 118 3.31 16.64 22.32
N PRO A 119 3.64 16.51 23.61
CA PRO A 119 4.66 15.57 24.06
C PRO A 119 4.21 14.13 23.83
N GLU A 120 5.19 13.32 23.41
CA GLU A 120 5.06 11.93 23.01
C GLU A 120 4.21 11.11 23.99
N ARG A 121 3.00 10.75 23.55
CA ARG A 121 2.30 9.58 24.10
C ARG A 121 2.23 8.53 23.02
N ALA A 122 3.18 7.59 23.12
CA ALA A 122 3.15 6.34 22.37
C ALA A 122 1.82 5.62 22.64
N CYS A 123 0.89 5.70 21.68
CA CYS A 123 -0.26 4.80 21.65
C CYS A 123 0.27 3.42 21.25
N ARG A 124 0.72 2.64 22.25
CA ARG A 124 0.99 1.21 22.09
C ARG A 124 -0.32 0.57 21.66
N LYS A 125 -0.41 0.12 20.40
CA LYS A 125 -1.43 -0.85 20.00
C LYS A 125 -1.22 -2.08 20.87
N SER A 126 -2.06 -2.25 21.88
CA SER A 126 -2.01 -3.35 22.84
C SER A 126 -2.23 -4.67 22.10
N ARG A 127 -1.15 -5.38 21.82
CA ARG A 127 -1.17 -6.84 21.87
C ARG A 127 -0.57 -7.25 23.20
N SER A 128 -1.49 -7.46 24.14
CA SER A 128 -1.33 -8.37 25.26
C SER A 128 -0.72 -9.68 24.78
N GLN A 129 0.54 -9.94 25.18
CA GLN A 129 0.98 -11.22 25.70
C GLN A 129 2.38 -11.07 26.27
N GLN A 130 2.45 -11.32 27.57
CA GLN A 130 3.56 -11.13 28.46
C GLN A 130 4.31 -12.46 28.55
N VAL A 131 5.45 -12.58 27.89
CA VAL A 131 6.41 -13.66 28.18
C VAL A 131 7.51 -13.04 29.02
N ARG A 132 7.32 -13.05 30.34
CA ARG A 132 8.41 -12.80 31.29
C ARG A 132 9.23 -14.08 31.37
N SER A 133 10.51 -13.97 31.02
CA SER A 133 11.56 -14.95 31.25
C SER A 133 11.63 -15.36 32.72
N MET A 134 11.47 -16.66 33.00
CA MET A 134 11.82 -17.30 34.27
C MET A 134 13.21 -17.95 34.11
N PRO A 135 14.15 -17.77 35.05
CA PRO A 135 15.44 -18.45 34.99
C PRO A 135 15.29 -19.94 35.38
N PRO A 136 16.11 -20.84 34.80
CA PRO A 136 16.06 -22.27 35.11
C PRO A 136 16.70 -22.59 36.48
N PRO A 137 16.34 -23.74 37.10
CA PRO A 137 16.87 -24.18 38.39
C PRO A 137 18.34 -24.62 38.35
#